data_AF-A0A2I0B136-F1
#
_entry.id   AF-A0A2I0B136-F1
#
_cell.length_a   1.000
_cell.length_b   1.000
_cell.length_c   1.000
_cell.angle_alpha   90.00
_cell.angle_beta   90.00
_cell.angle_gamma   90.00
#
_symmetry.space_group_name_H-M   'P 1'
#
loop_
_entity.id
_entity.type
_entity.pdbx_description
1 polymer ?
#
loop_
_entity_poly.entity_id
_entity_poly.type
_entity_poly.pdbx_seq_one_letter_code
_entity_poly.pdbx_strand_id
1 'polypeptide(L)' 'MSTGKCYLVDSGYVNTDCFIAPYRSAHYHLSNYLESSQRTYEKKEEVYNHQHTQRRNIVERTFGILKKKFRILNTG' A
#
# COMPACT_ATOMS: atom_id res chain seq x y z
N MET A 1 -12.53 -14.64 11.37
CA MET A 1 -12.33 -13.18 11.38
C MET A 1 -13.18 -12.62 12.50
N SER A 2 -12.60 -11.88 13.46
CA SER A 2 -13.44 -11.12 14.40
C SER A 2 -14.19 -10.04 13.61
N THR A 3 -15.49 -9.89 13.85
CA THR A 3 -16.36 -8.88 13.23
C THR A 3 -15.68 -7.50 13.24
N GLY A 4 -15.49 -6.90 12.05
CA GLY A 4 -14.90 -5.56 11.90
C GLY A 4 -13.40 -5.48 11.55
N LYS A 5 -12.71 -6.59 11.29
CA LYS A 5 -11.33 -6.57 10.79
C LYS A 5 -11.25 -6.98 9.32
N CYS A 6 -10.55 -6.18 8.52
CA CYS A 6 -10.23 -6.45 7.11
C CYS A 6 -8.71 -6.48 6.91
N TYR A 7 -8.25 -7.23 5.91
CA TYR A 7 -6.86 -7.25 5.47
C TYR A 7 -6.60 -6.20 4.40
N LEU A 8 -5.44 -5.57 4.49
CA LEU A 8 -4.88 -4.78 3.40
C LEU A 8 -4.19 -5.72 2.42
N VAL A 9 -4.56 -5.62 1.15
CA VAL A 9 -4.03 -6.47 0.08
C VAL A 9 -3.44 -5.66 -1.05
N ASP A 10 -2.72 -6.35 -1.93
CA ASP A 10 -2.13 -5.83 -3.14
C ASP A 10 -3.19 -5.45 -4.20
N SER A 11 -2.80 -4.65 -5.20
CA SER A 11 -3.67 -4.24 -6.31
C SER A 11 -4.06 -5.40 -7.24
N GLY A 12 -3.34 -6.53 -7.14
CA GLY A 12 -3.67 -7.80 -7.81
C GLY A 12 -4.89 -8.52 -7.22
N TYR A 13 -5.36 -8.13 -6.03
CA TYR A 13 -6.53 -8.73 -5.40
C TYR A 13 -7.80 -7.94 -5.70
N VAL A 14 -8.92 -8.65 -5.76
CA VAL A 14 -10.25 -8.03 -5.86
C VAL A 14 -10.68 -7.54 -4.47
N ASN A 15 -11.26 -6.34 -4.42
CA ASN A 15 -11.88 -5.83 -3.20
C ASN A 15 -13.05 -6.72 -2.78
N THR A 16 -13.04 -7.17 -1.52
CA THR A 16 -14.13 -7.94 -0.89
C THR A 16 -14.40 -7.36 0.50
N ASP A 17 -15.42 -7.85 1.18
CA ASP A 17 -15.80 -7.38 2.53
C ASP A 17 -14.63 -7.39 3.54
N CYS A 18 -13.65 -8.28 3.33
CA CYS A 18 -12.51 -8.45 4.23
C CYS A 18 -11.14 -8.27 3.56
N PHE A 19 -11.07 -7.98 2.26
CA PHE A 19 -9.81 -7.71 1.57
C PHE A 19 -9.91 -6.39 0.84
N ILE A 20 -9.13 -5.40 1.30
CA ILE A 20 -9.16 -4.04 0.76
C ILE A 20 -7.84 -3.75 0.04
N ALA A 21 -7.92 -3.72 -1.29
CA ALA A 21 -6.90 -3.29 -2.23
C ALA A 21 -6.95 -1.77 -2.44
N PRO A 22 -5.88 -1.16 -2.96
CA PRO A 22 -5.89 0.25 -3.36
C PRO A 22 -7.01 0.56 -4.36
N TYR A 23 -7.60 1.75 -4.26
CA TYR A 23 -8.54 2.24 -5.27
C TYR A 23 -7.82 2.42 -6.60
N ARG A 24 -8.30 1.74 -7.64
CA ARG A 24 -7.82 1.91 -9.01
C ARG A 24 -8.23 3.31 -9.49
N SER A 25 -7.32 4.00 -10.18
CA SER A 25 -7.55 5.33 -10.80
C SER A 25 -7.56 6.56 -9.88
N ALA A 26 -7.28 6.42 -8.58
CA ALA A 26 -6.87 7.56 -7.76
C ALA A 26 -5.35 7.76 -7.95
N HIS A 27 -4.99 8.58 -8.93
CA HIS A 27 -3.60 8.85 -9.28
C HIS A 27 -2.90 9.56 -8.13
N TYR A 28 -2.02 8.83 -7.45
CA TYR A 28 -1.02 9.45 -6.60
C TYR A 28 -0.03 10.21 -7.49
N HIS A 29 -0.13 11.54 -7.53
CA HIS A 29 0.88 12.38 -8.17
C HIS A 29 2.12 12.43 -7.26
N LEU A 30 3.06 11.49 -7.44
CA LEU A 30 4.35 11.50 -6.74
C LEU A 30 5.07 12.86 -6.87
N SER A 31 4.85 13.57 -7.97
CA SER A 31 5.32 14.93 -8.22
C SER A 31 4.88 15.93 -7.15
N ASN A 32 3.64 15.81 -6.65
CA ASN A 32 3.06 16.69 -5.62
C ASN A 32 3.52 16.31 -4.19
N TYR A 33 4.26 15.20 -4.02
CA TYR A 33 4.72 14.72 -2.72
C TYR A 33 6.04 15.37 -2.27
N LEU A 34 6.90 15.76 -3.21
CA LEU A 34 8.18 16.41 -2.92
C LEU A 34 8.01 17.84 -2.39
N GLU A 35 6.92 18.51 -2.77
CA GLU A 35 6.58 19.84 -2.30
C GLU A 35 5.68 19.77 -1.07
N SER A 36 6.29 19.49 0.09
CA SER A 36 5.58 19.20 1.35
C SER A 36 4.60 20.29 1.83
N SER A 37 4.61 21.49 1.23
CA SER A 37 3.71 22.61 1.51
C SER A 37 2.41 22.66 0.69
N GLN A 38 2.28 21.89 -0.39
CA GLN A 38 1.08 21.88 -1.27
C GLN A 38 0.33 20.54 -1.25
N ARG A 39 0.18 19.94 -0.07
CA ARG A 39 -0.59 18.70 0.06
C ARG A 39 -2.08 18.97 -0.10
N THR A 40 -2.59 18.85 -1.32
CA THR A 40 -4.03 18.85 -1.58
C THR A 40 -4.44 17.44 -1.99
N TYR A 41 -5.15 16.74 -1.11
CA TYR A 41 -5.90 15.55 -1.50
C TYR A 41 -7.26 16.03 -1.99
N GLU A 42 -7.61 15.73 -3.23
CA GLU A 42 -8.91 16.10 -3.80
C GLU A 42 -9.98 15.09 -3.37
N LYS A 43 -9.58 13.82 -3.18
CA LYS A 43 -10.49 12.71 -2.88
C LYS A 43 -10.06 11.90 -1.67
N LYS A 44 -11.03 11.31 -0.97
CA LYS A 44 -10.78 10.44 0.20
C LYS A 44 -9.98 9.19 -0.21
N GLU A 45 -10.18 8.74 -1.44
CA GLU A 45 -9.49 7.62 -2.07
C GLU A 45 -7.99 7.86 -2.20
N GLU A 46 -7.56 9.11 -2.44
CA GLU A 46 -6.13 9.46 -2.53
C GLU A 46 -5.46 9.40 -1.15
N VAL A 47 -6.14 9.88 -0.11
CA VAL A 47 -5.66 9.76 1.28
C VAL A 47 -5.53 8.29 1.65
N TYR A 48 -6.53 7.48 1.32
CA TYR A 48 -6.51 6.04 1.56
C TYR A 48 -5.35 5.37 0.82
N ASN A 49 -5.20 5.62 -0.48
CA ASN A 49 -4.13 5.03 -1.29
C ASN A 49 -2.74 5.45 -0.81
N HIS A 50 -2.58 6.69 -0.36
CA HIS A 50 -1.33 7.15 0.23
C HIS A 50 -1.00 6.38 1.51
N GLN A 51 -1.95 6.30 2.46
CA GLN A 51 -1.76 5.55 3.69
C GLN A 51 -1.52 4.05 3.44
N HIS A 52 -2.22 3.48 2.46
CA HIS A 52 -2.03 2.10 2.01
C HIS A 52 -0.60 1.88 1.51
N THR A 53 -0.13 2.75 0.60
CA THR A 53 1.22 2.69 0.02
C THR A 53 2.30 2.82 1.09
N GLN A 54 2.14 3.74 2.05
CA GLN A 54 3.08 3.91 3.15
C GLN A 54 3.22 2.63 3.99
N ARG A 55 2.10 1.96 4.31
CA ARG A 55 2.09 0.70 5.07
C ARG A 55 2.68 -0.46 4.26
N ARG A 56 2.30 -0.56 2.98
CA ARG A 56 2.81 -1.57 2.05
C ARG A 56 4.33 -1.47 1.89
N ASN A 57 4.86 -0.25 1.73
CA ASN A 57 6.29 0.00 1.62
C ASN A 57 7.08 -0.53 2.83
N ILE A 58 6.52 -0.46 4.05
CA ILE A 58 7.17 -1.04 5.24
C ILE A 58 7.27 -2.56 5.07
N VAL A 59 6.17 -3.23 4.72
CA VAL A 59 6.11 -4.69 4.53
C VAL A 59 7.08 -5.14 3.44
N GLU A 60 7.05 -4.49 2.27
CA GLU A 60 7.92 -4.80 1.14
C GLU A 60 9.41 -4.59 1.48
N ARG A 61 9.76 -3.50 2.17
CA ARG A 61 11.13 -3.26 2.64
C ARG A 61 11.57 -4.33 3.64
N THR A 62 10.70 -4.72 4.58
CA THR A 62 10.99 -5.80 5.53
C THR A 62 11.26 -7.11 4.78
N PHE A 63 10.43 -7.47 3.81
CA PHE A 63 10.66 -8.66 2.98
C PHE A 63 11.95 -8.56 2.16
N GLY A 64 12.27 -7.39 1.61
CA GLY A 64 13.53 -7.16 0.90
C GLY A 64 14.76 -7.41 1.79
N ILE A 65 14.72 -6.93 3.03
CA ILE A 65 15.78 -7.18 4.03
C ILE A 65 15.86 -8.67 4.36
N LEU A 66 14.72 -9.33 4.59
CA LEU A 66 14.67 -10.76 4.89
C LEU A 66 15.23 -11.60 3.76
N LYS A 67 14.87 -11.31 2.49
CA LYS A 67 15.44 -11.99 1.32
C LYS A 67 16.95 -11.80 1.19
N LYS A 68 17.46 -10.59 1.48
CA LYS A 68 18.90 -10.32 1.49
C LYS A 68 19.64 -11.10 2.57
N LYS A 69 19.03 -11.28 3.74
CA LYS A 69 19.62 -12.02 4.87
C LYS A 69 19.52 -13.53 4.68
N PHE A 70 18.41 -14.02 4.15
CA PHE A 70 18.11 -15.45 4.03
C PHE A 70 18.01 -15.86 2.56
N ARG A 71 19.08 -16.46 2.04
CA ARG A 71 19.15 -16.93 0.63
C ARG A 71 18.04 -17.91 0.27
N ILE A 72 17.53 -18.69 1.22
CA ILE A 72 16.40 -19.61 1.01
C ILE A 72 15.10 -18.88 0.60
N LEU A 73 14.92 -17.63 1.00
CA LEU A 73 13.76 -16.81 0.62
C LEU A 73 13.91 -16.16 -0.76
N ASN A 74 15.07 -16.33 -1.40
CA ASN A 74 15.31 -15.86 -2.76
C ASN A 74 14.94 -16.96 -3.76
N THR A 75 13.64 -17.25 -3.83
CA THR A 75 13.07 -18.12 -4.86
C THR A 75 12.65 -17.20 -6.00
N GLY A 76 13.44 -17.19 -7.06
CA GLY A 76 13.15 -16.54 -8.34
C GLY A 76 12.59 -17.55 -9.33
#